data_AF-A0A661P1P9-F1
#
_entry.id   AF-A0A661P1P9-F1
#
_cell.length_a   1.000
_cell.length_b   1.000
_cell.length_c   1.000
_cell.angle_alpha   90.00
_cell.angle_beta   90.00
_cell.angle_gamma   90.00
#
_symmetry.space_group_name_H-M   'P 1'
#
loop_
_entity.id
_entity.type
_entity.pdbx_description
1 polymer ?
#
loop_
_entity_poly.entity_id
_entity_poly.type
_entity_poly.pdbx_seq_one_letter_code
_entity_poly.pdbx_strand_id
1 'polypeptide(L)'
;MARKRLGEVLIEDGLIDERELQEALRYKEKSGYRLGTALVAMRVIAEWQLAEALGKALEMEVVDLSRVRPHKSALARIPQRLAERFDLVPLRLEGRGDDRRLVVAMSDPLNRAVVRRMREVAGCSIHPVLAGLSSIQRAIRESYHGSTSSRTLKGAERYSAQARESGRQRSRASASEDSLRAALAEVRRLGSSKPPASPGGQLGLEHRILGLELKVRALIHVLLKHRVVSEKDYVKALKHIQEADRDRGVSR
;
A
#
# COMPACT_ATOMS: atom_id res chain seq x y z
N MET A 1 -2.69 36.07 -4.12
CA MET A 1 -2.64 35.31 -5.39
C MET A 1 -3.66 34.18 -5.32
N ALA A 2 -4.38 33.89 -6.40
CA ALA A 2 -5.34 32.79 -6.42
C ALA A 2 -4.60 31.45 -6.27
N ARG A 3 -5.10 30.57 -5.40
CA ARG A 3 -4.54 29.23 -5.23
C ARG A 3 -4.66 28.46 -6.54
N LYS A 4 -3.54 28.14 -7.18
CA LYS A 4 -3.53 27.36 -8.43
C LYS A 4 -4.22 26.01 -8.22
N ARG A 5 -5.00 25.56 -9.20
CA ARG A 5 -5.67 24.26 -9.13
C ARG A 5 -4.63 23.15 -9.34
N LEU A 6 -4.84 21.99 -8.71
CA LEU A 6 -3.93 20.84 -8.83
C LEU A 6 -3.69 20.45 -10.31
N GLY A 7 -4.74 20.46 -11.14
CA GLY A 7 -4.60 20.15 -12.56
C GLY A 7 -3.70 21.14 -13.31
N GLU A 8 -3.81 22.44 -13.00
CA GLU A 8 -2.96 23.48 -13.60
C GLU A 8 -1.50 23.29 -13.19
N VAL A 9 -1.24 23.03 -11.91
CA VAL A 9 0.13 22.78 -11.42
C VAL A 9 0.75 21.54 -12.08
N LEU A 10 -0.03 20.47 -12.27
CA LEU A 10 0.46 19.25 -12.91
C LEU A 10 0.76 19.46 -14.41
N ILE A 11 -0.03 20.28 -15.11
CA ILE A 11 0.22 20.64 -16.51
C ILE A 11 1.45 21.56 -16.61
N GLU A 12 1.57 22.56 -15.74
CA GLU A 12 2.73 23.47 -15.69
C GLU A 12 4.04 22.73 -15.41
N ASP A 13 4.00 21.72 -14.53
CA ASP A 13 5.15 20.86 -14.22
C ASP A 13 5.43 19.82 -15.32
N GLY A 14 4.63 19.76 -16.38
CA GLY A 14 4.76 18.81 -17.48
C GLY A 14 4.52 17.34 -17.08
N LEU A 15 3.82 17.13 -15.96
CA LEU A 15 3.52 15.79 -15.43
C LEU A 15 2.31 15.15 -16.10
N ILE A 16 1.38 15.97 -16.58
CA ILE A 16 0.20 15.52 -17.32
C ILE A 16 -0.08 16.49 -18.48
N ASP A 17 -0.78 16.01 -19.51
CA ASP A 17 -1.38 16.87 -20.53
C ASP A 17 -2.88 17.16 -20.26
N GLU A 18 -3.48 18.03 -21.07
CA GLU A 18 -4.90 18.37 -20.94
C GLU A 18 -5.81 17.15 -21.18
N ARG A 19 -5.41 16.22 -22.06
CA ARG A 19 -6.22 15.02 -22.36
C ARG A 19 -6.26 14.08 -21.16
N GLU A 20 -5.10 13.81 -20.55
CA GLU A 20 -4.95 13.01 -19.34
C GLU A 20 -5.70 13.63 -18.15
N LEU A 21 -5.70 14.96 -18.03
CA LEU A 21 -6.50 15.67 -17.04
C LEU A 21 -8.00 15.42 -17.23
N GLN A 22 -8.50 15.54 -18.47
CA GLN A 22 -9.91 15.30 -18.78
C GLN A 22 -10.31 13.84 -18.54
N GLU A 23 -9.47 12.88 -18.89
CA GLU A 23 -9.71 11.46 -18.60
C GLU A 23 -9.76 11.19 -17.09
N ALA A 24 -8.84 11.78 -16.32
CA ALA A 24 -8.83 11.65 -14.88
C ALA A 24 -10.06 12.28 -14.22
N LEU A 25 -10.58 13.39 -14.75
CA LEU A 25 -11.84 13.99 -14.30
C LEU A 25 -13.05 13.07 -14.56
N ARG A 26 -13.11 12.44 -15.74
CA ARG A 26 -14.16 11.44 -16.04
C ARG A 26 -14.06 10.22 -15.14
N TYR A 27 -12.85 9.75 -14.87
CA TYR A 27 -12.62 8.63 -13.96
C TYR A 27 -13.01 8.99 -12.52
N LYS A 28 -12.66 10.20 -12.07
CA LYS A 28 -13.04 10.77 -10.77
C LYS A 28 -14.57 10.77 -10.58
N GLU A 29 -15.33 11.19 -11.60
CA GLU A 29 -16.80 11.18 -11.55
C GLU A 29 -17.38 9.76 -11.43
N LYS A 30 -16.83 8.79 -12.17
CA LYS A 30 -17.30 7.40 -12.13
C LYS A 30 -16.93 6.65 -10.85
N SER A 31 -15.76 6.95 -10.27
CA SER A 31 -15.19 6.23 -9.13
C SER A 31 -15.47 6.89 -7.77
N GLY A 32 -15.79 8.18 -7.76
CA GLY A 32 -15.91 8.98 -6.53
C GLY A 32 -14.57 9.33 -5.86
N TYR A 33 -13.44 8.98 -6.49
CA TYR A 33 -12.12 9.34 -5.97
C TYR A 33 -11.83 10.85 -6.09
N ARG A 34 -10.78 11.33 -5.42
CA ARG A 34 -10.23 12.67 -5.68
C ARG A 34 -9.39 12.66 -6.96
N LEU A 35 -9.23 13.81 -7.60
CA LEU A 35 -8.49 13.94 -8.86
C LEU A 35 -7.07 13.36 -8.77
N GLY A 36 -6.31 13.69 -7.73
CA GLY A 36 -4.96 13.13 -7.56
C GLY A 36 -4.96 11.60 -7.42
N THR A 37 -5.90 11.05 -6.64
CA THR A 37 -6.05 9.60 -6.49
C THR A 37 -6.43 8.93 -7.81
N ALA A 38 -7.28 9.58 -8.62
CA ALA A 38 -7.63 9.11 -9.95
C ALA A 38 -6.40 9.03 -10.87
N LEU A 39 -5.58 10.09 -10.89
CA LEU A 39 -4.36 10.15 -11.70
C LEU A 39 -3.34 9.05 -11.31
N VAL A 40 -3.17 8.81 -10.01
CA VAL A 40 -2.30 7.73 -9.52
C VAL A 40 -2.89 6.35 -9.83
N ALA A 41 -4.21 6.17 -9.69
CA ALA A 41 -4.88 4.90 -9.99
C ALA A 41 -4.81 4.54 -11.48
N MET A 42 -4.87 5.55 -12.35
CA MET A 42 -4.69 5.42 -13.80
C MET A 42 -3.21 5.26 -14.20
N ARG A 43 -2.27 5.35 -13.25
CA ARG A 43 -0.82 5.31 -13.47
C ARG A 43 -0.28 6.41 -14.39
N VAL A 44 -0.99 7.53 -14.48
CA VAL A 44 -0.54 8.72 -15.21
C VAL A 44 0.61 9.38 -14.44
N ILE A 45 0.47 9.49 -13.11
CA ILE A 45 1.52 10.01 -12.23
C ILE A 45 1.82 9.04 -11.10
N ALA A 46 3.06 9.08 -10.61
CA ALA A 46 3.44 8.42 -9.39
C ALA A 46 2.96 9.20 -8.16
N GLU A 47 2.82 8.50 -7.04
CA GLU A 47 2.33 9.08 -5.79
C GLU A 47 3.25 10.17 -5.21
N TRP A 48 4.56 10.03 -5.39
CA TRP A 48 5.53 11.04 -4.94
C TRP A 48 5.40 12.34 -5.76
N GLN A 49 5.15 12.23 -7.07
CA GLN A 49 4.89 13.39 -7.94
C GLN A 49 3.60 14.12 -7.54
N LEU A 50 2.56 13.35 -7.20
CA LEU A 50 1.32 13.92 -6.67
C LEU A 50 1.58 14.67 -5.35
N ALA A 51 2.37 14.10 -4.45
CA ALA A 51 2.71 14.74 -3.18
C ALA A 51 3.49 16.04 -3.39
N GLU A 52 4.46 16.07 -4.31
CA GLU A 52 5.21 17.28 -4.65
C GLU A 52 4.32 18.37 -5.25
N ALA A 53 3.48 18.01 -6.23
CA ALA A 53 2.54 18.94 -6.86
C ALA A 53 1.54 19.52 -5.86
N LEU A 54 1.02 18.69 -4.94
CA LEU A 54 0.18 19.15 -3.84
C LEU A 54 0.96 20.04 -2.87
N GLY A 55 2.21 19.70 -2.54
CA GLY A 55 3.07 20.57 -1.71
C GLY A 55 3.20 21.97 -2.28
N LYS A 56 3.48 22.06 -3.58
CA LYS A 56 3.53 23.35 -4.32
C LYS A 56 2.17 24.07 -4.32
N ALA A 57 1.10 23.38 -4.69
CA ALA A 57 -0.24 23.98 -4.81
C ALA A 57 -0.84 24.44 -3.47
N LEU A 58 -0.41 23.80 -2.37
CA LEU A 58 -0.90 24.10 -1.03
C LEU A 58 0.08 24.94 -0.20
N GLU A 59 1.26 25.25 -0.73
CA GLU A 59 2.39 25.87 -0.02
C GLU A 59 2.72 25.12 1.28
N MET A 60 2.77 23.79 1.20
CA MET A 60 3.01 22.90 2.34
C MET A 60 4.30 22.11 2.18
N GLU A 61 4.99 21.88 3.30
CA GLU A 61 6.17 21.01 3.35
C GLU A 61 5.79 19.57 2.98
N VAL A 62 6.56 18.97 2.08
CA VAL A 62 6.47 17.56 1.70
C VAL A 62 7.64 16.81 2.33
N VAL A 63 7.36 15.72 3.02
CA VAL A 63 8.38 14.94 3.72
C VAL A 63 8.59 13.57 3.08
N ASP A 64 9.84 13.22 2.86
CA ASP A 64 10.24 11.88 2.43
C ASP A 64 10.45 10.97 3.66
N LEU A 65 9.44 10.13 3.92
CA LEU A 65 9.46 9.16 5.02
C LEU A 65 10.44 7.99 4.81
N SER A 66 11.12 7.91 3.67
CA SER A 66 12.25 6.98 3.50
C SER A 66 13.52 7.47 4.23
N ARG A 67 13.65 8.79 4.42
CA ARG A 67 14.81 9.44 5.05
C ARG A 67 14.53 9.86 6.48
N VAL A 68 13.27 10.19 6.79
CA VAL A 68 12.87 10.69 8.11
C VAL A 68 12.25 9.57 8.93
N ARG A 69 12.80 9.33 10.13
CA ARG A 69 12.28 8.34 11.07
C ARG A 69 11.47 9.00 12.19
N PRO A 70 10.26 8.48 12.50
CA PRO A 70 9.49 8.92 13.65
C PRO A 70 10.22 8.80 14.98
N HIS A 71 10.17 9.85 15.80
CA HIS A 71 10.68 9.83 17.16
C HIS A 71 9.72 9.06 18.07
N LYS A 72 10.26 8.23 18.97
CA LYS A 72 9.45 7.45 19.93
C LYS A 72 8.49 8.31 20.76
N SER A 73 8.95 9.49 21.17
CA SER A 73 8.13 10.46 21.92
C SER A 73 6.96 11.02 21.11
N ALA A 74 7.09 11.12 19.79
CA ALA A 74 6.03 11.56 18.90
C ALA A 74 5.02 10.43 18.63
N LEU A 75 5.50 9.21 18.38
CA LEU A 75 4.65 8.03 18.19
C LEU A 75 3.73 7.77 19.40
N ALA A 76 4.22 8.00 20.62
CA ALA A 76 3.43 7.84 21.83
C ALA A 76 2.22 8.80 21.93
N ARG A 77 2.17 9.88 21.14
CA ARG A 77 1.09 10.88 21.17
C ARG A 77 -0.14 10.48 20.38
N ILE A 78 0.01 9.61 19.38
CA ILE A 78 -1.10 9.17 18.55
C ILE A 78 -1.16 7.64 18.59
N PRO A 79 -2.26 7.06 19.11
CA PRO A 79 -2.46 5.62 19.08
C PRO A 79 -2.42 5.07 17.65
N GLN A 80 -1.79 3.91 17.48
CA GLN A 80 -1.67 3.20 16.20
C GLN A 80 -3.00 3.09 15.44
N ARG A 81 -4.09 2.73 16.13
CA ARG A 81 -5.42 2.59 15.51
C ARG A 81 -5.89 3.86 14.80
N LEU A 82 -5.51 5.03 15.31
CA LEU A 82 -5.85 6.31 14.70
C LEU A 82 -4.89 6.65 13.56
N ALA A 83 -3.60 6.35 13.72
CA ALA A 83 -2.60 6.47 12.66
C ALA A 83 -2.99 5.66 11.41
N GLU A 84 -3.41 4.40 11.60
CA GLU A 84 -3.90 3.52 10.52
C GLU A 84 -5.21 3.99 9.92
N ARG A 85 -6.18 4.41 10.76
CA ARG A 85 -7.50 4.83 10.29
C ARG A 85 -7.47 6.11 9.46
N PHE A 86 -6.56 7.03 9.78
CA PHE A 86 -6.50 8.35 9.16
C PHE A 86 -5.25 8.54 8.28
N ASP A 87 -4.52 7.46 8.00
CA ASP A 87 -3.32 7.45 7.17
C ASP A 87 -2.37 8.61 7.51
N LEU A 88 -1.90 8.61 8.76
CA LEU A 88 -0.98 9.61 9.28
C LEU A 88 0.07 9.01 10.22
N VAL A 89 1.23 9.65 10.31
CA VAL A 89 2.31 9.23 11.21
C VAL A 89 2.96 10.44 11.92
N PRO A 90 3.00 10.46 13.27
CA PRO A 90 3.74 11.48 14.02
C PRO A 90 5.23 11.36 13.74
N LEU A 91 5.91 12.48 13.47
CA LEU A 91 7.34 12.48 13.18
C LEU A 91 8.16 12.94 14.37
N ARG A 92 7.86 14.11 14.91
CA ARG A 92 8.64 14.75 15.97
C ARG A 92 7.81 15.74 16.77
N LEU A 93 8.24 15.95 18.01
CA LEU A 93 7.72 16.99 18.90
C LEU A 93 8.70 18.15 18.88
N GLU A 94 8.17 19.34 18.66
CA GLU A 94 8.91 20.60 18.67
C GLU A 94 8.29 21.54 19.73
N GLY A 95 9.06 22.51 20.21
CA GLY A 95 8.64 23.44 21.26
C GLY A 95 8.75 22.86 22.69
N ARG A 96 8.49 23.72 23.68
CA ARG A 96 8.51 23.41 25.12
C ARG A 96 7.28 24.03 25.80
N GLY A 97 6.83 23.44 26.91
CA GLY A 97 5.68 23.95 27.67
C GLY A 97 4.38 23.93 26.86
N ASP A 98 3.65 25.04 26.90
CA ASP A 98 2.34 25.21 26.25
C ASP A 98 2.43 25.39 24.73
N ASP A 99 3.59 25.81 24.19
CA ASP A 99 3.83 25.98 22.75
C ASP A 99 4.28 24.68 22.05
N ARG A 100 3.99 23.53 22.66
CA ARG A 100 4.34 22.23 22.09
C ARG A 100 3.57 22.00 20.78
N ARG A 101 4.30 21.59 19.75
CA ARG A 101 3.76 21.24 18.43
C ARG A 101 4.22 19.86 17.99
N LEU A 102 3.30 19.05 17.50
CA LEU A 102 3.55 17.74 16.95
C LEU A 102 3.54 17.83 15.43
N VAL A 103 4.69 17.55 14.81
CA VAL A 103 4.80 17.43 13.35
C VAL A 103 4.25 16.07 12.95
N VAL A 104 3.25 16.06 12.07
CA VAL A 104 2.55 14.84 11.64
C VAL A 104 2.54 14.77 10.13
N ALA A 105 3.06 13.68 9.56
CA ALA A 105 2.93 13.40 8.15
C ALA A 105 1.55 12.82 7.86
N MET A 106 0.84 13.40 6.89
CA MET A 106 -0.55 13.06 6.54
C MET A 106 -0.70 12.90 5.04
N SER A 107 -1.55 11.96 4.62
CA SER A 107 -1.92 11.78 3.21
C SER A 107 -2.93 12.83 2.74
N ASP A 108 -3.79 13.30 3.65
CA ASP A 108 -4.80 14.34 3.40
C ASP A 108 -4.77 15.45 4.47
N PRO A 109 -3.83 16.40 4.38
CA PRO A 109 -3.71 17.50 5.34
C PRO A 109 -4.86 18.52 5.27
N LEU A 110 -5.67 18.50 4.20
CA LEU A 110 -6.81 19.41 4.03
C LEU A 110 -8.03 18.97 4.85
N ASN A 111 -8.02 17.75 5.39
CA ASN A 111 -9.08 17.26 6.26
C ASN A 111 -9.01 17.91 7.66
N ARG A 112 -9.59 19.11 7.78
CA ARG A 112 -9.63 19.89 9.02
C ARG A 112 -10.24 19.12 10.20
N ALA A 113 -11.18 18.21 9.94
CA ALA A 113 -11.79 17.39 10.99
C ALA A 113 -10.78 16.40 11.59
N VAL A 114 -9.95 15.77 10.74
CA VAL A 114 -8.87 14.88 11.20
C VAL A 114 -7.81 15.68 11.96
N VAL A 115 -7.38 16.83 11.45
CA VAL A 115 -6.39 17.69 12.13
C VAL A 115 -6.89 18.12 13.51
N ARG A 116 -8.15 18.54 13.63
CA ARG A 116 -8.76 18.91 14.92
C ARG A 116 -8.78 17.73 15.88
N ARG A 117 -9.22 16.55 15.41
CA ARG A 117 -9.24 15.33 16.22
C ARG A 117 -7.83 14.93 16.69
N MET A 118 -6.82 15.05 15.83
CA MET A 118 -5.44 14.72 16.22
C MET A 118 -4.90 15.71 17.25
N ARG A 119 -5.30 16.98 17.20
CA ARG A 119 -4.97 17.98 18.23
C ARG A 119 -5.54 17.58 19.60
N GLU A 120 -6.81 17.20 19.64
CA GLU A 120 -7.49 16.74 20.85
C GLU A 120 -6.80 15.49 21.44
N VAL A 121 -6.46 14.52 20.59
CA VAL A 121 -5.79 13.28 21.01
C VAL A 121 -4.36 13.52 21.48
N ALA A 122 -3.58 14.34 20.75
CA ALA A 122 -2.18 14.58 21.06
C ALA A 122 -1.97 15.54 22.25
N GLY A 123 -3.01 16.31 22.61
CA GLY A 123 -2.96 17.33 23.67
C GLY A 123 -2.02 18.49 23.37
N CYS A 124 -1.71 18.74 22.10
CA CYS A 124 -0.82 19.81 21.65
C CYS A 124 -1.15 20.23 20.22
N SER A 125 -0.57 21.34 19.76
CA SER A 125 -0.80 21.83 18.39
C SER A 125 -0.29 20.83 17.35
N ILE A 126 -0.99 20.71 16.21
CA ILE A 126 -0.60 19.82 15.11
C ILE A 126 -0.03 20.66 13.98
N HIS A 127 1.16 20.31 13.52
CA HIS A 127 1.78 20.86 12.32
C HIS A 127 1.75 19.78 11.22
N PRO A 128 0.77 19.83 10.30
CA PRO A 128 0.63 18.83 9.25
C PRO A 128 1.67 19.04 8.14
N VAL A 129 2.37 17.97 7.78
CA VAL A 129 3.24 17.90 6.59
C VAL A 129 2.69 16.84 5.64
N LEU A 130 2.91 17.02 4.34
CA LEU A 130 2.35 16.12 3.34
C LEU A 130 3.31 14.95 3.08
N ALA A 131 2.77 13.74 2.96
CA ALA A 131 3.51 12.59 2.46
C ALA A 131 2.58 11.66 1.67
N GLY A 132 3.16 10.86 0.77
CA GLY A 132 2.42 9.82 0.05
C GLY A 132 1.80 8.81 1.03
N LEU A 133 0.57 8.38 0.74
CA LEU A 133 -0.16 7.32 1.42
C LEU A 133 0.67 6.03 1.58
N SER A 134 1.30 5.53 0.50
CA SER A 134 2.12 4.30 0.58
C SER A 134 3.32 4.46 1.53
N SER A 135 3.94 5.64 1.51
CA SER A 135 5.06 5.99 2.39
C SER A 135 4.61 6.06 3.86
N ILE A 136 3.43 6.63 4.12
CA ILE A 136 2.85 6.70 5.46
C ILE A 136 2.51 5.30 5.97
N GLN A 137 1.82 4.48 5.17
CA GLN A 137 1.46 3.12 5.55
C GLN A 137 2.69 2.27 5.85
N ARG A 138 3.76 2.41 5.06
CA ARG A 138 5.06 1.79 5.35
C ARG A 138 5.63 2.28 6.68
N ALA A 139 5.66 3.59 6.91
CA ALA A 139 6.18 4.16 8.15
C ALA A 139 5.37 3.72 9.38
N ILE A 140 4.05 3.60 9.27
CA ILE A 140 3.18 3.07 10.35
C ILE A 140 3.57 1.62 10.67
N ARG A 141 3.71 0.77 9.64
CA ARG A 141 4.15 -0.62 9.81
C ARG A 141 5.49 -0.71 10.53
N GLU A 142 6.48 0.04 10.07
CA GLU A 142 7.83 0.00 10.64
C GLU A 142 7.90 0.57 12.07
N SER A 143 7.13 1.60 12.35
CA SER A 143 7.27 2.39 13.59
C SER A 143 6.40 1.89 14.74
N TYR A 144 5.15 1.48 14.46
CA TYR A 144 4.23 0.98 15.49
C TYR A 144 4.32 -0.53 15.70
N HIS A 145 4.68 -1.29 14.67
CA HIS A 145 4.81 -2.76 14.79
C HIS A 145 6.26 -3.21 15.12
N GLY A 146 7.13 -2.26 15.48
CA GLY A 146 8.55 -2.50 15.75
C GLY A 146 8.81 -3.69 16.69
N SER A 147 9.47 -4.73 16.16
CA SER A 147 9.99 -5.94 16.83
C SER A 147 9.07 -7.14 17.12
N THR A 148 7.83 -7.20 16.61
CA THR A 148 7.09 -8.49 16.70
C THR A 148 7.44 -9.44 15.56
N SER A 149 7.94 -8.97 14.42
CA SER A 149 8.37 -9.85 13.32
C SER A 149 9.71 -10.56 13.58
N SER A 150 10.55 -10.07 14.50
CA SER A 150 11.83 -10.74 14.82
C SER A 150 11.67 -11.95 15.75
N ARG A 151 10.58 -12.02 16.53
CA ARG A 151 10.31 -13.18 17.40
C ARG A 151 9.59 -14.32 16.69
N THR A 152 8.85 -14.05 15.62
CA THR A 152 8.23 -15.09 14.78
C THR A 152 9.15 -15.60 13.67
N LEU A 153 10.03 -14.76 13.12
CA LEU A 153 11.01 -15.21 12.11
C LEU A 153 12.17 -16.04 12.72
N LYS A 154 12.59 -15.78 13.97
CA LYS A 154 13.53 -16.67 14.69
C LYS A 154 12.94 -18.05 15.04
N GLY A 155 11.61 -18.20 15.01
CA GLY A 155 10.93 -19.50 15.12
C GLY A 155 10.93 -20.27 13.79
N ALA A 156 10.73 -19.57 12.68
CA ALA A 156 10.73 -20.16 11.33
C ALA A 156 12.13 -20.59 10.84
N GLU A 157 13.18 -19.87 11.25
CA GLU A 157 14.57 -20.27 10.99
C GLU A 157 14.98 -21.54 11.75
N ARG A 158 14.44 -21.75 12.96
CA ARG A 158 14.67 -22.97 13.74
C ARG A 158 13.95 -24.19 13.15
N TYR A 159 12.76 -24.00 12.58
CA TYR A 159 12.04 -25.08 11.88
C TYR A 159 12.63 -25.43 10.50
N SER A 160 13.14 -24.44 9.76
CA SER A 160 13.75 -24.68 8.44
C SER A 160 15.15 -25.29 8.50
N ALA A 161 15.89 -25.10 9.60
CA ALA A 161 17.14 -25.82 9.84
C ALA A 161 16.90 -27.31 10.14
N GLN A 162 15.85 -27.64 10.91
CA GLN A 162 15.52 -29.02 11.29
C GLN A 162 14.86 -29.82 10.15
N ALA A 163 14.14 -29.14 9.24
CA ALA A 163 13.55 -29.76 8.05
C ALA A 163 14.56 -30.00 6.91
N ARG A 164 15.71 -29.31 6.89
CA ARG A 164 16.75 -29.48 5.87
C ARG A 164 17.63 -30.71 6.07
N GLU A 165 17.73 -31.22 7.29
CA GLU A 165 18.48 -32.45 7.58
C GLU A 165 17.70 -33.74 7.27
N SER A 166 16.36 -33.70 7.28
CA SER A 166 15.53 -34.90 7.08
C SER A 166 15.12 -35.15 5.61
N GLY A 167 15.42 -34.24 4.69
CA GLY A 167 15.01 -34.33 3.27
C GLY A 167 16.04 -34.94 2.32
N ARG A 168 17.20 -35.40 2.81
CA ARG A 168 18.29 -35.92 1.96
C ARG A 168 18.23 -37.41 1.63
N GLN A 169 17.16 -38.11 2.03
CA GLN A 169 16.99 -39.53 1.70
C GLN A 169 15.62 -39.78 1.07
N ARG A 170 15.63 -40.48 -0.07
CA ARG A 170 14.52 -40.94 -0.94
C ARG A 170 14.20 -40.00 -2.12
N SER A 171 15.03 -40.01 -3.18
CA SER A 171 14.93 -40.86 -4.40
C SER A 171 13.77 -40.47 -5.34
N ARG A 172 14.03 -39.81 -6.48
CA ARG A 172 14.27 -40.37 -7.84
C ARG A 172 13.05 -41.05 -8.50
N ALA A 173 12.54 -40.45 -9.58
CA ALA A 173 12.03 -41.13 -10.79
C ALA A 173 12.00 -40.15 -11.98
N SER A 174 12.29 -40.67 -13.17
CA SER A 174 12.79 -40.02 -14.38
C SER A 174 11.74 -39.37 -15.28
N ALA A 175 12.09 -38.24 -15.90
CA ALA A 175 11.54 -37.81 -17.20
C ALA A 175 12.73 -37.68 -18.18
N SER A 176 12.58 -38.22 -19.38
CA SER A 176 13.63 -38.37 -20.41
C SER A 176 14.16 -37.01 -20.91
N GLU A 177 15.48 -36.87 -20.96
CA GLU A 177 16.20 -35.65 -21.38
C GLU A 177 15.80 -35.14 -22.78
N ASP A 178 15.31 -36.03 -23.64
CA ASP A 178 14.89 -35.70 -25.01
C ASP A 178 13.62 -34.83 -25.04
N SER A 179 12.70 -35.04 -24.10
CA SER A 179 11.47 -34.23 -23.97
C SER A 179 11.79 -32.81 -23.48
N LEU A 180 12.80 -32.68 -22.62
CA LEU A 180 13.27 -31.38 -22.12
C LEU A 180 14.01 -30.61 -23.22
N ARG A 181 14.79 -31.29 -24.05
CA ARG A 181 15.46 -30.69 -25.22
C ARG A 181 14.48 -30.18 -26.27
N ALA A 182 13.43 -30.94 -26.56
CA ALA A 182 12.38 -30.52 -27.51
C ALA A 182 11.64 -29.27 -27.03
N ALA A 183 11.28 -29.21 -25.73
CA ALA A 183 10.61 -28.06 -25.14
C ALA A 183 11.50 -26.79 -25.14
N LEU A 184 12.81 -26.94 -24.87
CA LEU A 184 13.75 -25.82 -24.86
C LEU A 184 14.03 -25.23 -26.26
N ALA A 185 13.96 -26.05 -27.30
CA ALA A 185 14.07 -25.59 -28.69
C ALA A 185 12.86 -24.76 -29.12
N GLU A 186 11.66 -25.16 -28.71
CA GLU A 186 10.41 -24.46 -29.02
C GLU A 186 10.33 -23.09 -28.32
N VAL A 187 10.76 -23.03 -27.05
CA VAL A 187 10.83 -21.78 -26.27
C VAL A 187 11.83 -20.78 -26.88
N ARG A 188 12.91 -21.25 -27.50
CA ARG A 188 13.88 -20.38 -28.18
C ARG A 188 13.32 -19.73 -29.45
N ARG A 189 12.44 -20.42 -30.19
CA ARG A 189 11.77 -19.87 -31.39
C ARG A 189 10.77 -18.77 -31.04
N LEU A 190 10.11 -18.88 -29.89
CA LEU A 190 9.16 -17.88 -29.39
C LEU A 190 9.84 -16.65 -28.76
N GLY A 191 11.16 -16.67 -28.59
CA GLY A 191 11.94 -15.62 -27.92
C GLY A 191 12.48 -14.49 -28.80
N SER A 192 12.19 -14.45 -30.11
CA SER A 192 12.73 -13.43 -31.03
C SER A 192 11.85 -12.19 -31.21
N SER A 193 11.12 -11.74 -30.18
CA SER A 193 10.64 -10.36 -30.13
C SER A 193 11.09 -9.69 -28.83
N LYS A 194 12.09 -8.82 -28.99
CA LYS A 194 12.68 -7.92 -27.99
C LYS A 194 11.61 -7.33 -27.03
N PRO A 195 11.66 -7.61 -25.71
CA PRO A 195 10.85 -6.89 -24.74
C PRO A 195 11.44 -5.49 -24.50
N PRO A 196 10.64 -4.41 -24.40
CA PRO A 196 11.13 -3.13 -23.91
C PRO A 196 11.51 -3.25 -22.43
N ALA A 197 12.68 -2.72 -22.10
CA ALA A 197 13.29 -2.79 -20.79
C ALA A 197 12.58 -1.85 -19.79
N SER A 198 12.13 -2.41 -18.67
CA SER A 198 11.93 -1.68 -17.41
C SER A 198 12.67 -2.44 -16.30
N PRO A 199 13.60 -1.81 -15.56
CA PRO A 199 14.37 -2.49 -14.53
C PRO A 199 13.63 -2.48 -13.17
N GLY A 200 13.70 -3.62 -12.48
CA GLY A 200 13.25 -3.82 -11.09
C GLY A 200 11.93 -4.60 -11.02
N GLY A 201 11.85 -5.85 -10.60
CA GLY A 201 12.64 -6.54 -9.60
C GLY A 201 11.69 -7.11 -8.53
N GLN A 202 11.10 -8.28 -8.82
CA GLN A 202 10.57 -9.29 -7.88
C GLN A 202 9.43 -8.98 -6.89
N LEU A 203 8.88 -7.77 -6.75
CA LEU A 203 7.76 -7.49 -5.81
C LEU A 203 6.34 -7.50 -6.44
N GLY A 204 6.17 -8.16 -7.59
CA GLY A 204 4.97 -8.00 -8.43
C GLY A 204 3.75 -8.85 -8.03
N LEU A 205 3.92 -10.02 -7.41
CA LEU A 205 2.80 -10.96 -7.17
C LEU A 205 2.16 -10.79 -5.79
N GLU A 206 2.96 -10.66 -4.74
CA GLU A 206 2.45 -10.51 -3.37
C GLU A 206 1.66 -9.20 -3.18
N HIS A 207 2.13 -8.10 -3.77
CA HIS A 207 1.40 -6.82 -3.74
C HIS A 207 0.11 -6.85 -4.57
N ARG A 208 0.04 -7.66 -5.64
CA ARG A 208 -1.19 -7.86 -6.42
C ARG A 208 -2.20 -8.71 -5.66
N ILE A 209 -1.74 -9.73 -4.94
CA ILE A 209 -2.57 -10.60 -4.09
C ILE A 209 -3.14 -9.79 -2.91
N LEU A 210 -2.31 -9.04 -2.19
CA LEU A 210 -2.74 -8.16 -1.09
C LEU A 210 -3.74 -7.09 -1.56
N GLY A 211 -3.53 -6.53 -2.76
CA GLY A 211 -4.45 -5.56 -3.36
C GLY A 211 -5.80 -6.19 -3.77
N LEU A 212 -5.81 -7.46 -4.17
CA LEU A 212 -7.03 -8.21 -4.46
C LEU A 212 -7.78 -8.57 -3.18
N GLU A 213 -7.09 -9.03 -2.14
CA GLU A 213 -7.70 -9.36 -0.85
C GLU A 213 -8.40 -8.16 -0.21
N LEU A 214 -7.76 -6.97 -0.24
CA LEU A 214 -8.38 -5.75 0.27
C LEU A 214 -9.64 -5.36 -0.51
N LYS A 215 -9.61 -5.48 -1.85
CA LYS A 215 -10.75 -5.17 -2.71
C LYS A 215 -11.91 -6.13 -2.49
N VAL A 216 -11.62 -7.44 -2.37
CA VAL A 216 -12.61 -8.47 -2.09
C VAL A 216 -13.24 -8.26 -0.71
N ARG A 217 -12.43 -7.99 0.32
CA ARG A 217 -12.91 -7.72 1.67
C ARG A 217 -13.79 -6.46 1.75
N ALA A 218 -13.41 -5.39 1.04
CA ALA A 218 -14.21 -4.18 0.94
C ALA A 218 -15.54 -4.43 0.22
N LEU A 219 -15.53 -5.21 -0.88
CA LEU A 219 -16.74 -5.57 -1.62
C LEU A 219 -17.72 -6.38 -0.76
N ILE A 220 -17.22 -7.39 -0.03
CA ILE A 220 -18.03 -8.20 0.89
C ILE A 220 -18.67 -7.32 1.97
N HIS A 221 -17.91 -6.39 2.54
CA HIS A 221 -18.42 -5.46 3.56
C HIS A 221 -19.56 -4.58 3.01
N VAL A 222 -19.44 -4.10 1.76
CA VAL A 222 -20.48 -3.31 1.09
C VAL A 222 -21.73 -4.17 0.81
N LEU A 223 -21.56 -5.40 0.31
CA LEU A 223 -22.67 -6.30 0.01
C LEU A 223 -23.48 -6.69 1.25
N LEU A 224 -22.81 -6.92 2.38
CA LEU A 224 -23.46 -7.19 3.68
C LEU A 224 -24.17 -5.94 4.21
N LYS A 225 -23.54 -4.76 4.15
CA LYS A 225 -24.11 -3.49 4.63
C LYS A 225 -25.39 -3.10 3.90
N HIS A 226 -25.45 -3.35 2.61
CA HIS A 226 -26.62 -3.04 1.77
C HIS A 226 -27.64 -4.19 1.68
N ARG A 227 -27.48 -5.25 2.49
CA ARG A 227 -28.35 -6.45 2.53
C ARG A 227 -28.51 -7.16 1.17
N VAL A 228 -27.54 -7.01 0.27
CA VAL A 228 -27.52 -7.71 -1.03
C VAL A 228 -27.19 -9.20 -0.83
N VAL A 229 -26.41 -9.51 0.20
CA VAL A 229 -26.06 -10.88 0.63
C VAL A 229 -26.30 -10.99 2.13
N SER A 230 -26.92 -12.08 2.58
CA SER A 230 -27.09 -12.38 4.01
C SER A 230 -25.80 -12.97 4.58
N GLU A 231 -25.51 -12.70 5.86
CA GLU A 231 -24.38 -13.29 6.57
C GLU A 231 -24.42 -14.84 6.55
N LYS A 232 -25.64 -15.42 6.57
CA LYS A 232 -25.84 -16.87 6.45
C LYS A 232 -25.42 -17.42 5.08
N ASP A 233 -25.71 -16.70 4.01
CA ASP A 233 -25.39 -17.12 2.64
C ASP A 233 -23.88 -16.99 2.37
N TYR A 234 -23.25 -15.96 2.92
CA TYR A 234 -21.79 -15.77 2.86
C TYR A 234 -21.02 -16.88 3.59
N VAL A 235 -21.45 -17.24 4.80
CA VAL A 235 -20.84 -18.34 5.58
C VAL A 235 -21.04 -19.68 4.87
N LYS A 236 -22.18 -19.90 4.22
CA LYS A 236 -22.45 -21.11 3.45
C LYS A 236 -21.55 -21.20 2.20
N ALA A 237 -21.35 -20.10 1.49
CA ALA A 237 -20.44 -20.03 0.35
C ALA A 237 -18.97 -20.31 0.74
N LEU A 238 -18.51 -19.76 1.87
CA LEU A 238 -17.16 -20.02 2.39
C LEU A 238 -16.95 -21.50 2.76
N LYS A 239 -17.95 -22.16 3.36
CA LYS A 239 -17.88 -23.59 3.65
C LYS A 239 -17.74 -24.44 2.39
N HIS A 240 -18.51 -24.13 1.34
CA HIS A 240 -18.40 -24.81 0.06
C HIS A 240 -17.03 -24.62 -0.61
N ILE A 241 -16.41 -23.44 -0.48
CA ILE A 241 -15.06 -23.19 -1.00
C ILE A 241 -14.01 -24.00 -0.22
N GLN A 242 -14.13 -24.05 1.11
CA GLN A 242 -13.22 -24.83 1.97
C GLN A 242 -13.37 -26.35 1.77
N GLU A 243 -14.59 -26.82 1.50
CA GLU A 243 -14.86 -28.21 1.15
C GLU A 243 -14.32 -28.55 -0.25
N ALA A 244 -14.50 -27.65 -1.22
CA ALA A 244 -13.95 -27.80 -2.58
C ALA A 244 -12.40 -27.78 -2.59
N ASP A 245 -11.76 -27.03 -1.70
CA ASP A 245 -10.29 -27.02 -1.56
C ASP A 245 -9.76 -28.27 -0.83
N ARG A 246 -10.55 -28.87 0.08
CA ARG A 246 -10.25 -30.18 0.69
C ARG A 246 -10.30 -31.31 -0.34
N ASP A 247 -11.29 -31.29 -1.23
CA ASP A 247 -11.44 -32.30 -2.29
C ASP A 247 -10.37 -32.18 -3.39
N ARG A 248 -9.74 -31.01 -3.54
CA ARG A 248 -8.65 -30.78 -4.51
C ARG A 248 -7.25 -31.14 -4.00
N GLY A 249 -7.12 -31.68 -2.78
CA GLY A 249 -5.86 -32.24 -2.29
C GLY A 249 -4.71 -31.23 -2.19
N VAL A 250 -4.97 -29.93 -2.07
CA VAL A 250 -3.93 -28.92 -1.83
C VAL A 250 -3.72 -28.75 -0.32
N SER A 251 -3.19 -29.80 0.30
CA SER A 251 -2.45 -29.66 1.57
C SER A 251 -0.99 -29.43 1.22
N ARG A 252 -0.52 -28.21 1.41
CA ARG A 252 0.79 -27.89 2.01
C ARG A 252 0.90 -26.39 2.27
#